data_AF-A0A521HVC2-F1
#
_entry.id   AF-A0A521HVC2-F1
#
_cell.length_a   1.000
_cell.length_b   1.000
_cell.length_c   1.000
_cell.angle_alpha   90.00
_cell.angle_beta   90.00
_cell.angle_gamma   90.00
#
_symmetry.space_group_name_H-M   'P 1'
#
loop_
_entity.id
_entity.type
_entity.pdbx_description
1 polymer ?
#
loop_
_entity_poly.entity_id
_entity_poly.type
_entity_poly.pdbx_seq_one_letter_code
_entity_poly.pdbx_strand_id
1 'polypeptide(L)'
;MHARIALVLLLAACSVAACSARDARVAESAQGLKIASWNLEHLAEQDGLGCRPRTESDYAALRAYAKRLDADVVAFQEVESAAAAARVFPSAEYSVVISTRPPSGRQHFCGRDATDGPLIREQKVGFAIRHGVEFKRNADFAALGLDNADLRWGVDITLQGEHPLRLLAVHLKSGCSAGSDREACPVLFEQVPVLDQWIEEREGEGE
;
A
#
# COMPACT_ATOMS: atom_id res chain seq x y z
N MET A 1 -40.81 -31.62 -86.41
CA MET A 1 -41.05 -31.04 -85.07
C MET A 1 -40.88 -32.14 -84.03
N HIS A 2 -39.72 -32.22 -83.38
CA HIS A 2 -39.49 -33.09 -82.22
C HIS A 2 -38.78 -32.24 -81.16
N ALA A 3 -39.42 -32.10 -79.99
CA ALA A 3 -39.02 -31.22 -78.91
C ALA A 3 -37.85 -31.79 -78.11
N ARG A 4 -36.91 -30.93 -77.75
CA ARG A 4 -35.77 -31.19 -76.86
C ARG A 4 -36.23 -31.04 -75.40
N ILE A 5 -35.88 -32.00 -74.54
CA ILE A 5 -35.92 -31.82 -73.08
C ILE A 5 -34.48 -31.94 -72.58
N ALA A 6 -33.95 -30.82 -72.06
CA ALA A 6 -32.66 -30.75 -71.40
C ALA A 6 -32.89 -30.86 -69.90
N LEU A 7 -32.26 -31.85 -69.26
CA LEU A 7 -32.25 -32.02 -67.82
C LEU A 7 -31.00 -31.33 -67.25
N VAL A 8 -31.21 -30.26 -66.47
CA VAL A 8 -30.14 -29.55 -65.76
C VAL A 8 -29.97 -30.19 -64.38
N LEU A 9 -28.82 -30.82 -64.14
CA LEU A 9 -28.38 -31.30 -62.83
C LEU A 9 -27.62 -30.18 -62.10
N LEU A 10 -28.17 -29.70 -60.99
CA LEU A 10 -27.50 -28.81 -60.05
C LEU A 10 -26.71 -29.66 -59.04
N LEU A 11 -25.37 -29.60 -59.10
CA LEU A 11 -24.46 -30.13 -58.08
C LEU A 11 -24.27 -29.06 -57.00
N ALA A 12 -24.76 -29.33 -55.78
CA ALA A 12 -24.51 -28.51 -54.61
C ALA A 12 -23.11 -28.85 -54.04
N ALA A 13 -22.19 -27.89 -54.05
CA ALA A 13 -20.87 -28.02 -53.45
C ALA A 13 -20.95 -27.69 -51.95
N CYS A 14 -20.72 -28.68 -51.08
CA CYS A 14 -20.48 -28.47 -49.65
C CYS A 14 -19.01 -28.08 -49.44
N SER A 15 -18.76 -26.80 -49.21
CA SER A 15 -17.46 -26.29 -48.76
C SER A 15 -17.27 -26.61 -47.28
N VAL A 16 -16.39 -27.56 -46.95
CA VAL A 16 -15.99 -27.84 -45.57
C VAL A 16 -14.91 -26.82 -45.20
N ALA A 17 -15.30 -25.76 -44.49
CA ALA A 17 -14.33 -24.81 -43.92
C ALA A 17 -13.60 -25.48 -42.75
N ALA A 18 -12.33 -25.83 -42.96
CA ALA A 18 -11.45 -26.29 -41.88
C ALA A 18 -11.14 -25.11 -40.95
N CYS A 19 -11.68 -25.14 -39.73
CA CYS A 19 -11.25 -24.24 -38.66
C CYS A 19 -9.83 -24.61 -38.24
N SER A 20 -8.83 -23.84 -38.65
CA SER A 20 -7.52 -23.86 -37.99
C SER A 20 -7.73 -23.50 -36.52
N ALA A 21 -7.41 -24.43 -35.62
CA ALA A 21 -7.28 -24.13 -34.21
C ALA A 21 -6.20 -23.05 -34.07
N ARG A 22 -6.62 -21.80 -33.89
CA ARG A 22 -5.75 -20.75 -33.40
C ARG A 22 -5.23 -21.26 -32.06
N ASP A 23 -3.91 -21.31 -31.92
CA ASP A 23 -3.26 -21.49 -30.62
C ASP A 23 -3.96 -20.57 -29.63
N ALA A 24 -4.77 -21.18 -28.76
CA ALA A 24 -5.27 -20.52 -27.57
C ALA A 24 -4.05 -20.35 -26.68
N ARG A 25 -3.27 -19.29 -26.93
CA ARG A 25 -2.40 -18.74 -25.90
C ARG A 25 -3.32 -18.49 -24.73
N VAL A 26 -3.16 -19.29 -23.69
CA VAL A 26 -3.70 -18.99 -22.37
C VAL A 26 -3.26 -17.57 -22.10
N ALA A 27 -4.21 -16.63 -22.06
CA ALA A 27 -3.91 -15.29 -21.60
C ALA A 27 -3.34 -15.46 -20.20
N GLU A 28 -2.07 -15.14 -20.03
CA GLU A 28 -1.48 -14.97 -18.71
C GLU A 28 -2.40 -13.97 -18.01
N SER A 29 -3.11 -14.42 -16.98
CA SER A 29 -3.87 -13.47 -16.17
C SER A 29 -2.82 -12.61 -15.51
N ALA A 30 -2.61 -11.39 -16.03
CA ALA A 30 -1.96 -10.35 -15.26
C ALA A 30 -2.85 -10.18 -14.02
N GLN A 31 -2.53 -10.88 -12.93
CA GLN A 31 -3.14 -10.61 -11.65
C GLN A 31 -2.80 -9.15 -11.36
N GLY A 32 -3.84 -8.31 -11.30
CA GLY A 32 -3.65 -6.88 -11.09
C GLY A 32 -2.93 -6.66 -9.75
N LEU A 33 -1.99 -5.72 -9.75
CA LEU A 33 -1.32 -5.29 -8.52
C LEU A 33 -2.33 -4.78 -7.51
N LYS A 34 -2.37 -5.37 -6.31
CA LYS A 34 -3.24 -4.93 -5.22
C LYS A 34 -2.47 -4.16 -4.16
N ILE A 35 -2.77 -2.87 -4.05
CA ILE A 35 -2.20 -1.97 -3.04
C ILE A 35 -3.27 -1.67 -1.99
N ALA A 36 -2.89 -1.69 -0.73
CA ALA A 36 -3.73 -1.29 0.39
C ALA A 36 -3.02 -0.29 1.31
N SER A 37 -3.79 0.46 2.09
CA SER A 37 -3.27 1.28 3.19
C SER A 37 -3.91 0.84 4.51
N TRP A 38 -3.12 0.74 5.57
CA TRP A 38 -3.59 0.28 6.88
C TRP A 38 -2.90 0.98 8.05
N ASN A 39 -3.66 1.79 8.78
CA ASN A 39 -3.27 2.24 10.11
C ASN A 39 -3.44 1.09 11.10
N LEU A 40 -2.34 0.62 11.68
CA LEU A 40 -2.31 -0.54 12.60
C LEU A 40 -2.57 -0.16 14.06
N GLU A 41 -2.98 1.08 14.32
CA GLU A 41 -3.41 1.61 15.61
C GLU A 41 -2.40 1.33 16.72
N HIS A 42 -1.32 2.11 16.72
CA HIS A 42 -0.20 1.99 17.66
C HIS A 42 0.36 0.56 17.79
N LEU A 43 0.77 -0.06 16.68
CA LEU A 43 1.34 -1.41 16.69
C LEU A 43 2.70 -1.43 17.38
N ALA A 44 2.74 -2.08 18.55
CA ALA A 44 3.95 -2.28 19.32
C ALA A 44 4.66 -3.59 18.95
N GLU A 45 5.96 -3.66 19.21
CA GLU A 45 6.78 -4.84 19.01
C GLU A 45 6.51 -5.92 20.06
N GLN A 46 6.48 -5.52 21.33
CA GLN A 46 6.32 -6.42 22.47
C GLN A 46 4.88 -6.47 22.94
N ASP A 47 4.48 -7.65 23.41
CA ASP A 47 3.17 -7.88 24.02
C ASP A 47 2.94 -6.94 25.22
N GLY A 48 1.70 -6.47 25.36
CA GLY A 48 1.28 -5.62 26.47
C GLY A 48 1.74 -4.15 26.40
N LEU A 49 2.51 -3.76 25.37
CA LEU A 49 3.01 -2.38 25.24
C LEU A 49 2.16 -1.49 24.33
N GLY A 50 2.41 -0.19 24.43
CA GLY A 50 1.78 0.85 23.61
C GLY A 50 0.36 1.21 24.05
N CYS A 51 -0.28 2.10 23.29
CA CYS A 51 -1.61 2.60 23.63
C CYS A 51 -2.74 1.62 23.35
N ARG A 52 -2.44 0.57 22.58
CA ARG A 52 -3.28 -0.59 22.38
C ARG A 52 -2.47 -1.84 22.72
N PRO A 53 -2.35 -2.18 24.02
CA PRO A 53 -1.70 -3.41 24.45
C PRO A 53 -2.32 -4.62 23.74
N ARG A 54 -1.47 -5.41 23.08
CA ARG A 54 -1.85 -6.61 22.34
C ARG A 54 -1.13 -7.83 22.88
N THR A 55 -1.72 -8.99 22.66
CA THR A 55 -1.14 -10.32 22.91
C THR A 55 -0.83 -11.00 21.58
N GLU A 56 -0.08 -12.11 21.62
CA GLU A 56 0.10 -13.00 20.46
C GLU A 56 -1.21 -13.36 19.72
N SER A 57 -2.33 -13.53 20.44
CA SER A 57 -3.62 -13.83 19.83
C SER A 57 -4.11 -12.67 18.95
N ASP A 58 -3.89 -11.44 19.39
CA ASP A 58 -4.25 -10.25 18.61
C ASP A 58 -3.34 -10.12 17.38
N TYR A 59 -2.04 -10.35 17.52
CA TYR A 59 -1.13 -10.38 16.37
C TYR A 59 -1.47 -11.50 15.39
N ALA A 60 -1.91 -12.67 15.87
CA ALA A 60 -2.38 -13.75 15.02
C ALA A 60 -3.63 -13.35 14.22
N ALA A 61 -4.57 -12.63 14.85
CA ALA A 61 -5.75 -12.09 14.17
C ALA A 61 -5.36 -11.04 13.12
N LEU A 62 -4.40 -10.16 13.41
CA LEU A 62 -3.87 -9.19 12.44
C LEU A 62 -3.19 -9.88 11.26
N ARG A 63 -2.36 -10.91 11.49
CA ARG A 63 -1.76 -11.74 10.41
C ARG A 63 -2.84 -12.41 9.55
N ALA A 64 -3.87 -12.98 10.19
CA ALA A 64 -4.98 -13.59 9.47
C ALA A 64 -5.75 -12.56 8.63
N TYR A 65 -5.89 -11.33 9.12
CA TYR A 65 -6.47 -10.23 8.34
C TYR A 65 -5.56 -9.84 7.18
N ALA A 66 -4.26 -9.68 7.38
CA ALA A 66 -3.28 -9.38 6.32
C ALA A 66 -3.34 -10.43 5.19
N LYS A 67 -3.46 -11.72 5.54
CA LYS A 67 -3.64 -12.81 4.56
C LYS A 67 -4.94 -12.70 3.77
N ARG A 68 -6.06 -12.31 4.41
CA ARG A 68 -7.33 -12.08 3.71
C ARG A 68 -7.35 -10.79 2.89
N LEU A 69 -6.63 -9.77 3.36
CA LEU A 69 -6.43 -8.53 2.61
C LEU A 69 -5.75 -8.83 1.29
N ASP A 70 -4.84 -9.81 1.27
CA ASP A 70 -4.22 -10.37 0.06
C ASP A 70 -3.62 -9.29 -0.85
N ALA A 71 -3.07 -8.23 -0.24
CA ALA A 71 -2.43 -7.15 -0.95
C ALA A 71 -0.97 -7.49 -1.24
N ASP A 72 -0.49 -7.07 -2.40
CA ASP A 72 0.90 -7.18 -2.81
C ASP A 72 1.76 -6.12 -2.13
N VAL A 73 1.18 -4.94 -1.87
CA VAL A 73 1.82 -3.86 -1.14
C VAL A 73 0.84 -3.27 -0.13
N VAL A 74 1.27 -3.17 1.13
CA VAL A 74 0.51 -2.51 2.20
C VAL A 74 1.30 -1.33 2.72
N ALA A 75 0.81 -0.12 2.45
CA ALA A 75 1.28 1.10 3.10
C ALA A 75 0.74 1.14 4.53
N PHE A 76 1.60 1.01 5.54
CA PHE A 76 1.16 0.99 6.94
C PHE A 76 1.46 2.29 7.68
N GLN A 77 0.65 2.56 8.70
CA GLN A 77 0.83 3.67 9.63
C GLN A 77 0.77 3.20 11.08
N GLU A 78 1.37 4.00 11.97
CA GLU A 78 1.41 3.78 13.43
C GLU A 78 2.11 2.50 13.87
N VAL A 79 3.27 2.21 13.28
CA VAL A 79 4.08 1.05 13.63
C VAL A 79 5.35 1.46 14.37
N GLU A 80 5.65 0.80 15.48
CA GLU A 80 6.82 1.12 16.32
C GLU A 80 8.16 0.91 15.60
N SER A 81 8.35 -0.27 15.03
CA SER A 81 9.63 -0.73 14.49
C SER A 81 9.44 -1.72 13.33
N ALA A 82 10.52 -2.04 12.63
CA ALA A 82 10.49 -3.12 11.63
C ALA A 82 10.11 -4.47 12.26
N ALA A 83 10.54 -4.72 13.50
CA ALA A 83 10.16 -5.92 14.24
C ALA A 83 8.68 -5.91 14.63
N ALA A 84 8.10 -4.76 14.99
CA ALA A 84 6.64 -4.62 15.17
C ALA A 84 5.87 -4.91 13.87
N ALA A 85 6.31 -4.38 12.73
CA ALA A 85 5.72 -4.70 11.43
C ALA A 85 5.78 -6.21 11.14
N ALA A 86 6.90 -6.86 11.46
CA ALA A 86 7.09 -8.30 11.26
C ALA A 86 6.13 -9.18 12.09
N ARG A 87 5.51 -8.63 13.16
CA ARG A 87 4.45 -9.31 13.91
C ARG A 87 3.20 -9.55 13.06
N VAL A 88 2.93 -8.67 12.09
CA VAL A 88 1.75 -8.70 11.20
C VAL A 88 2.11 -9.15 9.78
N PHE A 89 3.30 -8.80 9.30
CA PHE A 89 3.83 -9.14 7.98
C PHE A 89 5.11 -9.98 8.13
N PRO A 90 4.99 -11.32 8.23
CA PRO A 90 6.15 -12.18 8.46
C PRO A 90 7.22 -11.98 7.38
N SER A 91 8.49 -11.89 7.78
CA SER A 91 9.62 -11.66 6.87
C SER A 91 9.84 -12.79 5.85
N ALA A 92 9.22 -13.95 6.04
CA ALA A 92 9.22 -15.03 5.06
C ALA A 92 8.32 -14.73 3.85
N GLU A 93 7.32 -13.87 4.03
CA GLU A 93 6.29 -13.53 3.03
C GLU A 93 6.46 -12.09 2.50
N TYR A 94 7.02 -11.19 3.31
CA TYR A 94 7.10 -9.76 3.01
C TYR A 94 8.49 -9.14 3.28
N SER A 95 8.89 -8.24 2.39
CA SER A 95 9.92 -7.23 2.62
C SER A 95 9.31 -6.01 3.32
N VAL A 96 9.83 -5.63 4.49
CA VAL A 96 9.39 -4.42 5.20
C VAL A 96 10.34 -3.26 4.93
N VAL A 97 9.79 -2.14 4.48
CA VAL A 97 10.46 -0.85 4.38
C VAL A 97 9.83 0.09 5.39
N ILE A 98 10.60 0.61 6.34
CA ILE A 98 10.07 1.48 7.40
C ILE A 98 10.86 2.79 7.48
N SER A 99 10.19 3.85 7.94
CA SER A 99 10.81 5.17 8.06
C SER A 99 12.08 5.15 8.92
N THR A 100 13.10 5.84 8.41
CA THR A 100 14.38 6.08 9.07
C THR A 100 14.35 7.32 9.97
N ARG A 101 13.19 7.99 10.10
CA ARG A 101 13.01 9.10 11.04
C ARG A 101 13.57 8.74 12.42
N PRO A 102 14.47 9.57 12.98
CA PRO A 102 14.97 9.37 14.33
C PRO A 102 13.84 9.38 15.37
N PRO A 103 13.98 8.66 16.49
CA PRO A 103 13.04 8.77 17.59
C PRO A 103 12.90 10.22 18.05
N SER A 104 11.70 10.67 18.41
CA SER A 104 11.53 12.06 18.87
C SER A 104 12.11 12.29 20.26
N GLY A 105 12.44 11.22 20.98
CA GLY A 105 12.88 11.24 22.38
C GLY A 105 11.76 11.58 23.37
N ARG A 106 10.56 11.92 22.86
CA ARG A 106 9.44 12.39 23.65
C ARG A 106 8.72 11.20 24.28
N GLN A 107 8.57 11.23 25.60
CA GLN A 107 7.82 10.21 26.34
C GLN A 107 6.46 10.78 26.76
N HIS A 108 5.39 10.32 26.11
CA HIS A 108 4.02 10.69 26.43
C HIS A 108 3.23 9.46 26.86
N PHE A 109 2.39 9.62 27.87
CA PHE A 109 1.40 8.60 28.21
C PHE A 109 0.30 8.54 27.16
N CYS A 110 -0.34 7.38 27.07
CA CYS A 110 -1.46 7.17 26.17
C CYS A 110 -2.70 7.89 26.69
N GLY A 111 -3.10 8.96 26.00
CA GLY A 111 -4.24 9.81 26.37
C GLY A 111 -3.82 11.28 26.45
N ARG A 112 -4.73 12.20 26.11
CA ARG A 112 -4.43 13.64 26.00
C ARG A 112 -3.89 14.24 27.30
N ASP A 113 -4.41 13.81 28.44
CA ASP A 113 -4.12 14.38 29.77
C ASP A 113 -3.60 13.33 30.75
N ALA A 114 -3.10 12.20 30.24
CA ALA A 114 -2.62 11.10 31.07
C ALA A 114 -1.28 11.47 31.74
N THR A 115 -1.20 11.25 33.05
CA THR A 115 0.01 11.47 33.87
C THR A 115 0.68 10.17 34.30
N ASP A 116 0.04 9.03 34.03
CA ASP A 116 0.55 7.67 34.22
C ASP A 116 0.01 6.72 33.14
N GLY A 117 0.46 5.45 33.18
CA GLY A 117 0.00 4.39 32.28
C GLY A 117 0.99 4.01 31.17
N PRO A 118 0.53 3.32 30.11
CA PRO A 118 1.39 2.94 29.00
C PRO A 118 1.85 4.18 28.24
N LEU A 119 3.07 4.10 27.70
CA LEU A 119 3.65 5.17 26.90
C LEU A 119 3.35 4.97 25.41
N ILE A 120 3.17 6.07 24.69
CA ILE A 120 3.13 6.11 23.23
C ILE A 120 4.47 5.56 22.70
N ARG A 121 4.39 4.57 21.81
CA ARG A 121 5.55 4.07 21.04
C ARG A 121 5.73 4.90 19.78
N GLU A 122 6.86 4.73 19.12
CA GLU A 122 7.07 5.36 17.82
C GLU A 122 5.90 5.01 16.88
N GLN A 123 5.45 5.99 16.11
CA GLN A 123 4.38 5.79 15.14
C GLN A 123 4.94 6.02 13.75
N LYS A 124 5.79 5.10 13.30
CA LYS A 124 6.40 5.15 11.98
C LYS A 124 5.41 4.72 10.91
N VAL A 125 5.70 5.13 9.70
CA VAL A 125 5.05 4.69 8.47
C VAL A 125 6.00 3.81 7.68
N GLY A 126 5.45 3.08 6.71
CA GLY A 126 6.26 2.23 5.85
C GLY A 126 5.41 1.38 4.91
N PHE A 127 6.05 0.39 4.31
CA PHE A 127 5.42 -0.59 3.44
C PHE A 127 5.78 -2.01 3.87
N ALA A 128 4.80 -2.91 3.80
CA ALA A 128 5.03 -4.34 3.68
C ALA A 128 4.79 -4.74 2.23
N ILE A 129 5.82 -5.28 1.58
CA ILE A 129 5.84 -5.59 0.15
C ILE A 129 6.00 -7.09 -0.01
N ARG A 130 5.02 -7.75 -0.62
CA ARG A 130 5.03 -9.20 -0.83
C ARG A 130 6.26 -9.59 -1.64
N HIS A 131 6.92 -10.69 -1.26
CA HIS A 131 8.02 -11.23 -2.05
C HIS A 131 7.58 -11.52 -3.49
N GLY A 132 8.45 -11.21 -4.45
CA GLY A 132 8.16 -11.27 -5.89
C GLY A 132 7.75 -9.92 -6.49
N VAL A 133 7.34 -8.94 -5.68
CA VAL A 133 7.19 -7.55 -6.13
C VAL A 133 8.56 -6.87 -6.12
N GLU A 134 9.05 -6.51 -7.29
CA GLU A 134 10.29 -5.76 -7.43
C GLU A 134 10.08 -4.29 -7.06
N PHE A 135 10.98 -3.72 -6.25
CA PHE A 135 10.90 -2.33 -5.85
C PHE A 135 12.29 -1.72 -5.60
N LYS A 136 12.35 -0.39 -5.68
CA LYS A 136 13.47 0.43 -5.26
C LYS A 136 13.06 1.29 -4.07
N ARG A 137 13.91 1.36 -3.05
CA ARG A 137 13.77 2.31 -1.94
C ARG A 137 14.37 3.66 -2.34
N ASN A 138 13.60 4.73 -2.18
CA ASN A 138 14.07 6.11 -2.34
C ASN A 138 14.41 6.73 -0.98
N ALA A 139 14.80 8.01 -0.93
CA ALA A 139 14.98 8.71 0.35
C ALA A 139 13.64 8.83 1.09
N ASP A 140 13.65 8.89 2.44
CA ASP A 140 12.45 9.31 3.18
C ASP A 140 12.10 10.75 2.79
N PHE A 141 10.80 11.04 2.65
CA PHE A 141 10.32 12.40 2.44
C PHE A 141 10.26 13.13 3.78
N ALA A 142 11.43 13.60 4.22
CA ALA A 142 11.64 14.24 5.52
C ALA A 142 10.94 15.60 5.65
N ALA A 143 10.61 16.26 4.54
CA ALA A 143 9.96 17.57 4.53
C ALA A 143 8.60 17.57 5.26
N LEU A 144 7.85 16.46 5.22
CA LEU A 144 6.61 16.29 6.00
C LEU A 144 6.82 16.38 7.53
N GLY A 145 8.06 16.25 7.99
CA GLY A 145 8.43 16.44 9.38
C GLY A 145 8.40 17.89 9.85
N LEU A 146 8.42 18.88 8.95
CA LEU A 146 8.41 20.32 9.29
C LEU A 146 9.43 20.69 10.40
N ASP A 147 10.61 20.06 10.38
CA ASP A 147 11.66 20.17 11.42
C ASP A 147 11.19 19.85 12.86
N ASN A 148 10.04 19.20 13.00
CA ASN A 148 9.48 18.74 14.25
C ASN A 148 9.67 17.23 14.38
N ALA A 149 10.47 16.83 15.38
CA ALA A 149 10.81 15.43 15.60
C ALA A 149 9.60 14.53 15.88
N ASP A 150 8.47 15.06 16.35
CA ASP A 150 7.23 14.29 16.59
C ASP A 150 6.38 14.06 15.34
N LEU A 151 6.63 14.78 14.24
CA LEU A 151 5.90 14.61 12.99
C LEU A 151 6.55 13.52 12.13
N ARG A 152 5.72 12.83 11.34
CA ARG A 152 6.15 11.67 10.58
C ARG A 152 6.73 12.12 9.25
N TRP A 153 7.85 11.51 8.87
CA TRP A 153 8.34 11.55 7.49
C TRP A 153 7.50 10.62 6.62
N GLY A 154 7.50 10.87 5.31
CA GLY A 154 6.95 9.91 4.34
C GLY A 154 7.96 8.83 3.99
N VAL A 155 7.50 7.59 3.77
CA VAL A 155 8.33 6.52 3.19
C VAL A 155 8.02 6.40 1.72
N ASP A 156 9.05 6.43 0.90
CA ASP A 156 8.97 6.51 -0.56
C ASP A 156 9.62 5.27 -1.20
N ILE A 157 8.86 4.60 -2.07
CA ILE A 157 9.35 3.49 -2.90
C ILE A 157 8.90 3.65 -4.35
N THR A 158 9.63 3.02 -5.26
CA THR A 158 9.22 2.83 -6.66
C THR A 158 9.07 1.35 -6.94
N LEU A 159 7.85 0.89 -7.19
CA LEU A 159 7.60 -0.45 -7.69
C LEU A 159 8.10 -0.53 -9.14
N GLN A 160 8.80 -1.62 -9.47
CA GLN A 160 9.34 -1.85 -10.81
C GLN A 160 8.34 -2.65 -11.66
N GLY A 161 8.45 -2.51 -12.98
CA GLY A 161 7.59 -3.18 -13.97
C GLY A 161 7.66 -2.47 -15.32
N GLU A 162 6.79 -2.86 -16.25
CA GLU A 162 6.66 -2.17 -17.55
C GLU A 162 6.29 -0.68 -17.37
N HIS A 163 5.48 -0.41 -16.36
CA HIS A 163 5.12 0.94 -15.90
C HIS A 163 5.48 1.05 -14.41
N PRO A 164 6.67 1.60 -14.09
CA PRO A 164 7.07 1.83 -12.71
C PRO A 164 6.04 2.69 -11.98
N LEU A 165 5.75 2.36 -10.72
CA LEU A 165 4.77 3.08 -9.90
C LEU A 165 5.44 3.66 -8.67
N ARG A 166 5.37 4.99 -8.52
CA ARG A 166 5.89 5.70 -7.35
C ARG A 166 4.85 5.72 -6.23
N LEU A 167 5.24 5.33 -5.02
CA LEU A 167 4.36 5.27 -3.85
C LEU A 167 4.98 6.00 -2.66
N LEU A 168 4.15 6.82 -1.99
CA LEU A 168 4.49 7.49 -0.74
C LEU A 168 3.54 7.07 0.39
N ALA A 169 4.06 6.40 1.41
CA ALA A 169 3.33 6.13 2.64
C ALA A 169 3.44 7.33 3.58
N VAL A 170 2.31 7.89 4.00
CA VAL A 170 2.22 9.07 4.87
C VAL A 170 1.34 8.81 6.09
N HIS A 171 1.59 9.56 7.16
CA HIS A 171 0.68 9.68 8.30
C HIS A 171 0.76 11.11 8.85
N LEU A 172 -0.16 11.94 8.38
CA LEU A 172 -0.18 13.38 8.68
C LEU A 172 -0.70 13.67 10.08
N LYS A 173 -0.56 14.92 10.52
CA LYS A 173 -1.02 15.39 11.82
C LYS A 173 -2.50 15.08 12.04
N SER A 174 -2.80 14.26 13.05
CA SER A 174 -4.16 13.95 13.50
C SER A 174 -4.74 15.04 14.40
N GLY A 175 -6.07 15.07 14.52
CA GLY A 175 -6.80 15.97 15.42
C GLY A 175 -7.55 17.12 14.73
N CYS A 176 -7.36 17.32 13.43
CA CYS A 176 -8.09 18.29 12.60
C CYS A 176 -9.20 17.62 11.78
N SER A 177 -10.19 17.02 12.45
CA SER A 177 -11.24 16.23 11.78
C SER A 177 -12.44 17.06 11.27
N ALA A 178 -12.61 18.29 11.78
CA ALA A 178 -13.66 19.22 11.38
C ALA A 178 -13.30 20.65 11.82
N GLY A 179 -13.61 21.62 10.97
CA GLY A 179 -13.27 23.03 11.15
C GLY A 179 -11.77 23.31 10.97
N SER A 180 -11.38 24.58 11.17
CA SER A 180 -10.00 25.07 11.03
C SER A 180 -9.32 25.41 12.35
N ASP A 181 -10.09 25.48 13.45
CA ASP A 181 -9.66 26.22 14.64
C ASP A 181 -9.08 25.32 15.73
N ARG A 182 -8.96 24.01 15.47
CA ARG A 182 -8.34 23.07 16.42
C ARG A 182 -6.82 23.27 16.41
N GLU A 183 -6.19 23.11 17.57
CA GLU A 183 -4.73 23.24 17.76
C GLU A 183 -3.91 22.41 16.76
N ALA A 184 -4.42 21.25 16.33
CA ALA A 184 -3.76 20.39 15.36
C ALA A 184 -3.84 20.87 13.91
N CYS A 185 -4.80 21.73 13.56
CA CYS A 185 -5.09 22.13 12.18
C CYS A 185 -3.96 22.93 11.51
N PRO A 186 -3.31 23.93 12.16
CA PRO A 186 -2.22 24.68 11.53
C PRO A 186 -1.11 23.77 11.01
N VAL A 187 -0.66 22.80 11.82
CA VAL A 187 0.38 21.85 11.43
C VAL A 187 -0.07 20.97 10.26
N LEU A 188 -1.31 20.48 10.26
CA LEU A 188 -1.82 19.71 9.11
C LEU A 188 -1.82 20.57 7.84
N PHE A 189 -2.24 21.83 7.93
CA PHE A 189 -2.30 22.74 6.79
C PHE A 189 -0.92 23.16 6.28
N GLU A 190 0.11 23.14 7.12
CA GLU A 190 1.50 23.28 6.67
C GLU A 190 2.02 22.03 5.95
N GLN A 191 1.54 20.83 6.33
CA GLN A 191 1.93 19.59 5.65
C GLN A 191 1.27 19.41 4.27
N VAL A 192 0.07 19.97 4.05
CA VAL A 192 -0.67 19.85 2.77
C VAL A 192 0.13 20.37 1.57
N PRO A 193 0.62 21.63 1.53
CA PRO A 193 1.37 22.12 0.38
C PRO A 193 2.71 21.41 0.18
N VAL A 194 3.32 20.87 1.25
CA VAL A 194 4.54 20.04 1.15
C VAL A 194 4.24 18.72 0.43
N LEU A 195 3.10 18.09 0.71
CA LEU A 195 2.67 16.89 0.00
C LEU A 195 2.27 17.19 -1.45
N ASP A 196 1.58 18.31 -1.68
CA ASP A 196 1.17 18.77 -3.01
C ASP A 196 2.39 18.96 -3.91
N GLN A 197 3.42 19.65 -3.41
CA GLN A 197 4.68 19.82 -4.12
C GLN A 197 5.33 18.46 -4.46
N TRP A 198 5.32 17.49 -3.55
CA TRP A 198 5.85 16.16 -3.83
C TRP A 198 5.12 15.49 -5.01
N ILE A 199 3.79 15.63 -5.07
CA ILE A 199 2.96 15.09 -6.16
C ILE A 199 3.28 15.80 -7.48
N GLU A 200 3.27 17.13 -7.50
CA GLU A 200 3.56 17.94 -8.69
C GLU A 200 4.94 17.63 -9.29
N GLU A 201 5.95 17.42 -8.44
CA GLU A 201 7.28 17.04 -8.89
C GLU A 201 7.29 15.65 -9.56
N ARG A 202 6.50 14.68 -9.08
CA ARG A 202 6.38 13.36 -9.71
C ARG A 202 5.62 13.42 -11.03
N GLU A 203 4.54 14.18 -11.08
CA GLU A 203 3.78 14.42 -12.32
C GLU A 203 4.66 15.06 -13.40
N GLY A 204 5.51 16.03 -13.02
CA GLY A 204 6.47 16.67 -13.92
C GLY A 204 7.58 15.73 -14.43
N GLU A 205 7.90 14.67 -13.68
CA GLU A 205 8.84 13.61 -14.07
C GLU A 205 8.17 12.53 -14.96
N GLY A 206 6.83 12.57 -15.10
CA GLY A 206 6.05 11.59 -15.85
C GLY A 206 5.79 10.29 -15.09
N GLU A 207 5.85 10.33 -13.76
CA GLU A 207 5.54 9.22 -12.83
C GLU A 207 4.04 9.19 -12.42
#